data_AF-A0AAV0XWS7-F1
#
_entry.id   AF-A0AAV0XWS7-F1
#
_cell.length_a   1.000
_cell.length_b   1.000
_cell.length_c   1.000
_cell.angle_alpha   90.00
_cell.angle_beta   90.00
_cell.angle_gamma   90.00
#
_symmetry.space_group_name_H-M   'P 1'
#
loop_
_entity.id
_entity.type
_entity.pdbx_description
1 polymer ?
#
loop_
_entity_poly.entity_id
_entity_poly.type
_entity_poly.pdbx_seq_one_letter_code
_entity_poly.pdbx_strand_id
1 'polypeptide(L)'
;MDDLDLYELLPVLRSSNKLRKMPMLLLDTNIEQYVDPFIGKHEPSEYYFIFLDLSDRNFIKRYRLSKDLAKRVVTLLTPFMYAPSTSRGISIERKVIVALRFFAAGSYQMDVGENRHASVSQPSVSRIIEEVSNAFSNPVIFNQFVNFPSNFNELDSVRTSFFSKYGLQGVVGVIDCTHIAITPPKKNDELYPEHIYVNRKGYHSINTQLICDVNLRILNVSARWPGGQVVHP
;
A
#
# COMPACT_ATOMS: atom_id res chain seq x y z
N MET A 1 -2.09 13.76 -28.82
CA MET A 1 -0.99 14.72 -29.01
C MET A 1 -0.44 14.99 -27.62
N ASP A 2 0.50 14.22 -27.09
CA ASP A 2 1.37 13.19 -27.69
C ASP A 2 1.43 11.96 -26.80
N ASP A 3 1.11 10.79 -27.38
CA ASP A 3 1.30 9.45 -26.83
C ASP A 3 2.42 8.78 -27.66
N LEU A 4 3.66 8.91 -27.20
CA LEU A 4 4.89 8.19 -27.62
C LEU A 4 5.90 8.48 -26.47
N ASP A 5 6.66 7.57 -25.85
CA ASP A 5 7.11 6.23 -26.16
C ASP A 5 7.51 5.51 -24.86
N LEU A 6 6.96 4.32 -24.62
CA LEU A 6 7.57 3.31 -23.72
C LEU A 6 7.36 1.87 -24.21
N TYR A 7 6.70 1.70 -25.36
CA TYR A 7 6.44 0.41 -26.01
C TYR A 7 7.49 0.01 -27.06
N GLU A 8 8.34 0.94 -27.52
CA GLU A 8 9.34 0.63 -28.57
C GLU A 8 10.59 -0.13 -28.09
N LEU A 9 10.77 -0.37 -26.78
CA LEU A 9 11.90 -1.17 -26.27
C LEU A 9 11.56 -2.64 -25.92
N LEU A 10 10.30 -3.06 -26.10
CA LEU A 10 9.86 -4.43 -25.78
C LEU A 10 10.15 -5.54 -26.83
N PRO A 11 10.56 -5.28 -28.10
CA PRO A 11 10.84 -6.38 -29.03
C PRO A 11 12.16 -7.14 -28.80
N VAL A 12 13.11 -6.60 -28.03
CA VAL A 12 14.45 -7.20 -27.85
C VAL A 12 14.48 -8.39 -26.87
N LEU A 13 13.42 -8.59 -26.07
CA LEU A 13 13.34 -9.71 -25.11
C LEU A 13 12.47 -10.89 -25.57
N ARG A 14 11.96 -10.87 -26.82
CA ARG A 14 11.09 -11.95 -27.38
C ARG A 14 11.84 -13.11 -28.05
N SER A 15 13.13 -13.29 -27.81
CA SER A 15 13.91 -14.40 -28.38
C SER A 15 14.42 -15.37 -27.30
N SER A 16 13.51 -16.06 -26.62
CA SER A 16 13.77 -17.42 -26.11
C SER A 16 12.48 -18.12 -25.69
N ASN A 17 12.03 -19.05 -26.53
CA ASN A 17 10.90 -19.94 -26.31
C ASN A 17 11.09 -20.83 -25.07
N LYS A 18 10.57 -20.43 -23.90
CA LYS A 18 10.27 -21.36 -22.79
C LYS A 18 9.13 -20.87 -21.87
N LEU A 19 8.06 -20.37 -22.47
CA LEU A 19 6.73 -20.35 -21.86
C LEU A 19 6.11 -21.75 -21.94
N ARG A 20 6.38 -22.63 -20.97
CA ARG A 20 5.50 -23.78 -20.66
C ARG A 20 5.66 -24.18 -19.20
N LYS A 21 4.75 -23.66 -18.37
CA LYS A 21 4.08 -24.30 -17.21
C LYS A 21 3.58 -23.21 -16.25
N MET A 22 2.45 -22.59 -16.59
CA MET A 22 1.53 -22.10 -15.56
C MET A 22 0.71 -23.30 -15.06
N PRO A 23 0.23 -23.23 -13.82
CA PRO A 23 -1.19 -23.42 -13.61
C PRO A 23 -1.80 -22.19 -12.93
N MET A 24 -2.76 -21.61 -13.64
CA MET A 24 -3.84 -20.80 -13.11
C MET A 24 -4.97 -21.76 -12.70
N LEU A 25 -5.73 -21.40 -11.64
CA LEU A 25 -6.90 -22.05 -11.02
C LEU A 25 -6.62 -22.96 -9.80
N LEU A 26 -6.95 -22.47 -8.60
CA LEU A 26 -8.22 -22.78 -7.93
C LEU A 26 -8.44 -21.86 -6.71
N LEU A 27 -9.61 -21.22 -6.70
CA LEU A 27 -10.27 -20.65 -5.51
C LEU A 27 -10.81 -21.82 -4.66
N ASP A 28 -10.82 -21.60 -3.34
CA ASP A 28 -11.53 -22.35 -2.30
C ASP A 28 -11.20 -23.85 -2.11
N THR A 29 -10.29 -24.13 -1.17
CA THR A 29 -10.48 -25.02 0.01
C THR A 29 -9.12 -25.51 0.56
N ASN A 30 -8.94 -25.46 1.89
CA ASN A 30 -7.84 -26.03 2.67
C ASN A 30 -6.40 -25.54 2.37
N ILE A 31 -5.97 -24.55 3.14
CA ILE A 31 -4.57 -24.08 3.21
C ILE A 31 -3.61 -25.11 3.84
N GLU A 32 -4.10 -26.24 4.37
CA GLU A 32 -3.24 -27.24 5.05
C GLU A 32 -2.51 -28.24 4.14
N GLN A 33 -2.65 -28.19 2.80
CA GLN A 33 -2.02 -29.20 1.94
C GLN A 33 -1.23 -28.67 0.73
N TYR A 34 -0.84 -27.39 0.70
CA TYR A 34 0.15 -26.93 -0.28
C TYR A 34 1.56 -27.37 0.17
N VAL A 35 1.89 -28.64 -0.09
CA VAL A 35 3.26 -29.16 0.01
C VAL A 35 3.90 -29.03 -1.36
N ASP A 36 4.83 -28.07 -1.50
CA ASP A 36 5.63 -27.87 -2.70
C ASP A 36 6.39 -29.18 -3.06
N PRO A 37 6.26 -29.70 -4.30
CA PRO A 37 6.92 -30.96 -4.70
C PRO A 37 8.46 -30.89 -4.75
N PHE A 38 9.07 -29.74 -4.49
CA PHE A 38 10.53 -29.54 -4.52
C PHE A 38 11.21 -29.45 -3.14
N ILE A 39 10.55 -29.87 -2.05
CA ILE A 39 11.14 -29.86 -0.70
C ILE A 39 12.17 -30.99 -0.55
N GLY A 40 13.40 -30.70 -0.98
CA GLY A 40 14.58 -31.17 -0.26
C GLY A 40 14.72 -30.35 1.03
N LYS A 41 14.75 -31.03 2.19
CA LYS A 41 15.16 -30.56 3.53
C LYS A 41 15.45 -29.05 3.65
N HIS A 42 14.42 -28.22 3.84
CA HIS A 42 14.58 -26.84 4.31
C HIS A 42 13.60 -26.59 5.46
N GLU A 43 14.09 -25.88 6.48
CA GLU A 43 13.32 -25.35 7.61
C GLU A 43 12.03 -24.65 7.14
N PRO A 44 10.98 -24.56 7.97
CA PRO A 44 9.78 -23.81 7.63
C PRO A 44 10.16 -22.42 7.13
N SER A 45 9.55 -21.96 6.05
CA SER A 45 9.87 -20.64 5.52
C SER A 45 9.70 -19.58 6.61
N GLU A 46 10.61 -18.60 6.68
CA GLU A 46 10.60 -17.50 7.67
C GLU A 46 9.22 -16.81 7.73
N TYR A 47 8.48 -16.86 6.62
CA TYR A 47 7.08 -16.46 6.49
C TYR A 47 6.12 -17.16 7.46
N TYR A 48 6.22 -18.48 7.62
CA TYR A 48 5.34 -19.25 8.49
C TYR A 48 5.54 -18.84 9.95
N PHE A 49 6.79 -18.60 10.37
CA PHE A 49 7.12 -18.17 11.73
C PHE A 49 6.49 -16.81 12.10
N ILE A 50 6.58 -15.80 11.24
CA ILE A 50 5.98 -14.47 11.50
C ILE A 50 4.47 -14.55 11.78
N PHE A 51 3.75 -15.40 11.06
CA PHE A 51 2.30 -15.56 11.22
C PHE A 51 1.92 -16.53 12.34
N LEU A 52 2.81 -17.45 12.73
CA LEU A 52 2.56 -18.40 13.81
C LEU A 52 2.92 -17.86 15.19
N ASP A 53 3.96 -17.02 15.29
CA ASP A 53 4.53 -16.61 16.58
C ASP A 53 3.60 -15.67 17.38
N LEU A 54 2.61 -15.05 16.73
CA LEU A 54 1.66 -14.14 17.37
C LEU A 54 0.25 -14.72 17.36
N SER A 55 -0.47 -14.60 18.49
CA SER A 55 -1.93 -14.81 18.50
C SER A 55 -2.62 -13.78 17.60
N ASP A 56 -3.80 -14.10 17.06
CA ASP A 56 -4.52 -13.20 16.13
C ASP A 56 -4.80 -11.82 16.74
N ARG A 57 -5.15 -11.79 18.03
CA ARG A 57 -5.35 -10.52 18.77
C ARG A 57 -4.07 -9.68 18.81
N ASN A 58 -2.93 -10.32 19.06
CA ASN A 58 -1.63 -9.66 19.10
C ASN A 58 -1.17 -9.22 17.71
N PHE A 59 -1.50 -9.99 16.68
CA PHE A 59 -1.24 -9.63 15.29
C PHE A 59 -2.04 -8.38 14.89
N ILE A 60 -3.36 -8.36 15.16
CA ILE A 60 -4.21 -7.18 14.89
C ILE A 60 -3.70 -5.96 15.65
N LYS A 61 -3.30 -6.11 16.92
CA LYS A 61 -2.74 -4.99 17.70
C LYS A 61 -1.49 -4.39 17.05
N ARG A 62 -0.62 -5.22 16.48
CA ARG A 62 0.69 -4.81 15.91
C ARG A 62 0.62 -4.35 14.47
N TYR A 63 -0.21 -5.00 13.65
CA TYR A 63 -0.28 -4.80 12.21
C TYR A 63 -1.56 -4.08 11.76
N ARG A 64 -2.53 -3.87 12.66
CA ARG A 64 -3.86 -3.28 12.39
C ARG A 64 -4.69 -4.04 11.36
N LEU A 65 -4.29 -5.27 11.04
CA LEU A 65 -4.90 -6.17 10.07
C LEU A 65 -5.03 -7.56 10.69
N SER A 66 -5.99 -8.35 10.23
CA SER A 66 -6.00 -9.79 10.52
C SER A 66 -4.90 -10.50 9.74
N LYS A 67 -4.51 -11.69 10.18
CA LYS A 67 -3.52 -12.51 9.47
C LYS A 67 -3.98 -12.82 8.04
N ASP A 68 -5.25 -13.18 7.86
CA ASP A 68 -5.80 -13.49 6.54
C ASP A 68 -5.78 -12.28 5.62
N LEU A 69 -6.06 -11.08 6.14
CA LEU A 69 -5.98 -9.86 5.33
C LEU A 69 -4.52 -9.55 4.96
N ALA A 70 -3.56 -9.73 5.87
CA ALA A 70 -2.15 -9.58 5.54
C ALA A 70 -1.68 -10.59 4.49
N LYS A 71 -2.10 -11.86 4.56
CA LYS A 71 -1.86 -12.87 3.51
C LYS A 71 -2.44 -12.45 2.17
N ARG A 72 -3.68 -11.93 2.15
CA ARG A 72 -4.29 -11.40 0.92
C ARG A 72 -3.52 -10.21 0.35
N VAL A 73 -3.02 -9.31 1.20
CA VAL A 73 -2.16 -8.19 0.76
C VAL A 73 -0.88 -8.72 0.11
N VAL A 74 -0.22 -9.71 0.71
CA VAL A 74 0.95 -10.36 0.11
C VAL A 74 0.61 -10.87 -1.30
N THR A 75 -0.44 -11.68 -1.44
CA THR A 75 -0.86 -12.22 -2.74
C THR A 75 -1.19 -11.12 -3.75
N LEU A 76 -1.87 -10.06 -3.30
CA LEU A 76 -2.28 -8.92 -4.13
C LEU A 76 -1.06 -8.15 -4.68
N LEU A 77 -0.03 -7.94 -3.85
CA LEU A 77 1.13 -7.13 -4.22
C LEU A 77 2.22 -7.91 -4.97
N THR A 78 2.32 -9.23 -4.76
CA THR A 78 3.36 -10.08 -5.37
C THR A 78 3.58 -9.85 -6.88
N PRO A 79 2.54 -9.72 -7.73
CA PRO A 79 2.73 -9.48 -9.17
C PRO A 79 3.40 -8.13 -9.51
N PHE A 80 3.44 -7.20 -8.56
CA PHE A 80 3.92 -5.82 -8.73
C PHE A 80 5.21 -5.54 -7.94
N MET A 81 5.83 -6.58 -7.36
CA MET A 81 7.03 -6.47 -6.54
C MET A 81 8.21 -7.24 -7.13
N TYR A 82 9.42 -6.84 -6.75
CA TYR A 82 10.64 -7.49 -7.22
C TYR A 82 10.96 -8.72 -6.38
N ALA A 83 11.02 -9.87 -7.04
CA ALA A 83 11.51 -11.10 -6.44
C ALA A 83 12.99 -10.95 -6.00
N PRO A 84 13.40 -11.62 -4.93
CA PRO A 84 14.79 -11.59 -4.49
C PRO A 84 15.72 -12.15 -5.57
N SER A 85 16.81 -11.43 -5.86
CA SER A 85 17.81 -11.83 -6.85
C SER A 85 18.78 -12.91 -6.34
N THR A 86 18.76 -13.22 -5.05
CA THR A 86 19.61 -14.22 -4.42
C THR A 86 18.82 -14.99 -3.36
N SER A 87 19.27 -16.20 -3.01
CA SER A 87 18.67 -17.02 -1.95
C SER A 87 18.75 -16.39 -0.55
N ARG A 88 19.64 -15.39 -0.35
CA ARG A 88 19.75 -14.59 0.87
C ARG A 88 18.98 -13.26 0.80
N GLY A 89 18.30 -13.01 -0.31
CA GLY A 89 17.48 -11.81 -0.48
C GLY A 89 16.23 -11.85 0.39
N ILE A 90 15.72 -10.67 0.75
CA ILE A 90 14.49 -10.53 1.52
C ILE A 90 13.31 -10.96 0.63
N SER A 91 12.56 -11.96 1.08
CA SER A 91 11.39 -12.46 0.35
C SER A 91 10.29 -11.39 0.24
N ILE A 92 9.44 -11.47 -0.78
CA ILE A 92 8.34 -10.50 -1.01
C ILE A 92 7.44 -10.41 0.22
N GLU A 93 7.12 -11.55 0.82
CA GLU A 93 6.28 -11.64 2.00
C GLU A 93 6.89 -10.90 3.17
N ARG A 94 8.20 -11.08 3.40
CA ARG A 94 8.91 -10.37 4.47
C ARG A 94 8.96 -8.87 4.19
N LYS A 95 9.16 -8.44 2.94
CA LYS A 95 9.06 -7.02 2.56
C LYS A 95 7.68 -6.45 2.92
N VAL A 96 6.61 -7.14 2.54
CA VAL A 96 5.23 -6.71 2.81
C VAL A 96 4.96 -6.63 4.30
N ILE A 97 5.35 -7.62 5.10
CA ILE A 97 5.17 -7.59 6.56
C ILE A 97 5.93 -6.44 7.21
N VAL A 98 7.18 -6.18 6.80
CA VAL A 98 7.98 -5.07 7.30
C VAL A 98 7.29 -3.73 6.99
N ALA A 99 6.82 -3.54 5.77
CA ALA A 99 6.08 -2.33 5.38
C ALA A 99 4.75 -2.18 6.13
N LEU A 100 3.95 -3.24 6.25
CA LEU A 100 2.69 -3.22 7.00
C LEU A 100 2.91 -2.86 8.47
N ARG A 101 3.98 -3.39 9.07
CA ARG A 101 4.34 -3.04 10.44
C ARG A 101 4.71 -1.57 10.58
N PHE A 102 5.44 -1.01 9.62
CA PHE A 102 5.76 0.42 9.56
C PHE A 102 4.49 1.27 9.44
N PHE A 103 3.58 0.95 8.52
CA PHE A 103 2.32 1.69 8.35
C PHE A 103 1.44 1.65 9.59
N ALA A 104 1.42 0.54 10.32
CA ALA A 104 0.69 0.39 11.56
C ALA A 104 1.31 1.13 12.75
N ALA A 105 2.65 1.25 12.79
CA ALA A 105 3.40 1.88 13.87
C ALA A 105 3.60 3.39 13.69
N GLY A 106 3.73 3.85 12.45
CA GLY A 106 4.09 5.23 12.11
C GLY A 106 5.54 5.60 12.44
N SER A 107 6.43 4.64 12.67
CA SER A 107 7.83 4.91 13.02
C SER A 107 8.81 3.88 12.49
N TYR A 108 10.04 4.33 12.20
CA TYR A 108 11.17 3.46 11.81
C TYR A 108 11.78 2.72 13.01
N GLN A 109 11.54 3.22 14.23
CA GLN A 109 12.00 2.61 15.47
C GLN A 109 11.05 1.46 15.85
N MET A 110 11.19 0.38 15.11
CA MET A 110 10.60 -0.90 15.47
C MET A 110 11.21 -1.34 16.81
N ASP A 111 10.36 -1.59 17.81
CA ASP A 111 10.77 -1.85 19.19
C ASP A 111 11.95 -2.84 19.26
N VAL A 112 13.04 -2.46 19.94
CA VAL A 112 14.34 -3.18 19.90
C VAL A 112 14.19 -4.61 20.41
N GLY A 113 13.22 -4.86 21.28
CA GLY A 113 12.87 -6.21 21.78
C GLY A 113 12.09 -7.09 20.78
N GLU A 114 11.41 -6.50 19.80
CA GLU A 114 10.56 -7.19 18.82
C GLU A 114 11.25 -7.43 17.46
N ASN A 115 12.43 -6.82 17.25
CA ASN A 115 13.25 -6.99 16.03
C ASN A 115 13.92 -8.36 15.89
N ARG A 116 13.60 -9.36 16.73
CA ARG A 116 14.22 -10.69 16.67
C ARG A 116 14.13 -11.36 15.30
N HIS A 117 13.13 -11.01 14.50
CA HIS A 117 12.91 -11.55 13.14
C HIS A 117 13.14 -10.52 12.03
N ALA A 118 13.47 -9.28 12.37
CA ALA A 118 13.71 -8.20 11.42
C ALA A 118 15.16 -7.70 11.55
N SER A 119 16.11 -8.58 11.24
CA SER A 119 17.52 -8.22 11.00
C SER A 119 17.68 -7.43 9.69
N VAL A 120 16.85 -6.41 9.48
CA VAL A 120 16.81 -5.59 8.27
C VAL A 120 17.31 -4.19 8.64
N SER A 121 18.34 -3.71 7.95
CA SER A 121 18.87 -2.37 8.19
C SER A 121 17.85 -1.27 7.84
N GLN A 122 17.93 -0.12 8.51
CA GLN A 122 17.00 1.00 8.24
C GLN A 122 16.97 1.43 6.76
N PRO A 123 18.09 1.51 6.02
CA PRO A 123 18.05 1.78 4.58
C PRO A 123 17.30 0.71 3.77
N SER A 124 17.36 -0.54 4.20
CA SER A 124 16.62 -1.62 3.57
C SER A 124 15.13 -1.54 3.89
N VAL A 125 14.76 -1.19 5.13
CA VAL A 125 13.36 -0.88 5.50
C VAL A 125 12.82 0.27 4.65
N SER A 126 13.59 1.34 4.44
CA SER A 126 13.18 2.46 3.59
C SER A 126 12.88 2.03 2.16
N ARG A 127 13.77 1.25 1.53
CA ARG A 127 13.55 0.72 0.17
C ARG A 127 12.35 -0.22 0.10
N ILE A 128 12.12 -1.02 1.14
CA ILE A 128 10.96 -1.90 1.24
C ILE A 128 9.66 -1.09 1.31
N ILE A 129 9.62 -0.05 2.13
CA ILE A 129 8.44 0.83 2.26
C ILE A 129 8.14 1.49 0.92
N GLU A 130 9.16 1.98 0.22
CA GLU A 130 9.01 2.56 -1.11
C GLU A 130 8.47 1.56 -2.13
N GLU A 131 9.07 0.38 -2.23
CA GLU A 131 8.63 -0.69 -3.14
C GLU A 131 7.17 -1.12 -2.88
N VAL A 132 6.82 -1.34 -1.62
CA VAL A 132 5.45 -1.74 -1.22
C VAL A 132 4.45 -0.61 -1.46
N SER A 133 4.83 0.65 -1.17
CA SER A 133 3.96 1.80 -1.42
C SER A 133 3.70 1.98 -2.91
N ASN A 134 4.73 1.82 -3.75
CA ASN A 134 4.59 1.87 -5.21
C ASN A 134 3.70 0.73 -5.74
N ALA A 135 3.81 -0.47 -5.17
CA ALA A 135 2.92 -1.58 -5.51
C ALA A 135 1.46 -1.27 -5.15
N PHE A 136 1.18 -0.71 -3.96
CA PHE A 136 -0.16 -0.26 -3.58
C PHE A 136 -0.70 0.86 -4.48
N SER A 137 0.16 1.80 -4.86
CA SER A 137 -0.19 2.92 -5.75
C SER A 137 -0.30 2.52 -7.22
N ASN A 138 -0.03 1.27 -7.57
CA ASN A 138 -0.26 0.78 -8.93
C ASN A 138 -1.75 0.95 -9.28
N PRO A 139 -2.11 1.59 -10.41
CA PRO A 139 -3.51 1.85 -10.75
C PRO A 139 -4.39 0.60 -10.80
N VAL A 140 -3.82 -0.57 -11.14
CA VAL A 140 -4.55 -1.84 -11.17
C VAL A 140 -5.01 -2.24 -9.76
N ILE A 141 -4.23 -1.93 -8.73
CA ILE A 141 -4.58 -2.21 -7.33
C ILE A 141 -5.38 -1.05 -6.75
N PHE A 142 -4.87 0.18 -6.85
CA PHE A 142 -5.43 1.35 -6.20
C PHE A 142 -6.90 1.59 -6.59
N ASN A 143 -7.20 1.52 -7.89
CA ASN A 143 -8.55 1.72 -8.42
C ASN A 143 -9.49 0.53 -8.15
N GLN A 144 -9.09 -0.50 -7.40
CA GLN A 144 -10.05 -1.49 -6.87
C GLN A 144 -10.64 -1.04 -5.53
N PHE A 145 -9.90 -0.21 -4.78
CA PHE A 145 -10.25 0.15 -3.41
C PHE A 145 -10.69 1.61 -3.27
N VAL A 146 -10.16 2.51 -4.11
CA VAL A 146 -10.46 3.95 -4.05
C VAL A 146 -11.07 4.39 -5.36
N ASN A 147 -12.39 4.55 -5.38
CA ASN A 147 -13.12 5.06 -6.52
C ASN A 147 -14.26 5.96 -6.07
N PHE A 148 -14.40 7.08 -6.75
CA PHE A 148 -15.57 7.92 -6.61
C PHE A 148 -16.69 7.36 -7.50
N PRO A 149 -17.97 7.40 -7.08
CA PRO A 149 -19.10 6.97 -7.89
C PRO A 149 -19.03 7.53 -9.32
N SER A 150 -19.02 6.64 -10.31
CA SER A 150 -18.76 6.97 -11.71
C SER A 150 -20.02 7.01 -12.58
N ASN A 151 -21.14 6.50 -12.04
CA ASN A 151 -22.42 6.43 -12.74
C ASN A 151 -23.59 6.70 -11.78
N PHE A 152 -24.78 6.93 -12.35
CA PHE A 152 -25.98 7.28 -11.59
C PHE A 152 -26.38 6.22 -10.57
N ASN A 153 -26.20 4.93 -10.87
CA ASN A 153 -26.58 3.85 -9.95
C ASN A 153 -25.67 3.83 -8.71
N GLU A 154 -24.37 4.01 -8.90
CA GLU A 154 -23.41 4.13 -7.79
C GLU A 154 -23.69 5.39 -6.95
N LEU A 155 -23.95 6.52 -7.61
CA LEU A 155 -24.30 7.78 -6.93
C LEU A 155 -25.56 7.62 -6.08
N ASP A 156 -26.61 7.01 -6.64
CA ASP A 156 -27.88 6.79 -5.95
C ASP A 156 -27.73 5.83 -4.77
N SER A 157 -26.93 4.77 -4.92
CA SER A 157 -26.59 3.84 -3.85
C SER A 157 -25.91 4.56 -2.68
N VAL A 158 -24.94 5.45 -2.95
CA VAL A 158 -24.27 6.22 -1.90
C VAL A 158 -25.25 7.18 -1.21
N ARG A 159 -26.07 7.93 -1.97
CA ARG A 159 -27.09 8.84 -1.43
C ARG A 159 -28.08 8.13 -0.53
N THR A 160 -28.62 7.01 -1.01
CA THR A 160 -29.56 6.18 -0.25
C THR A 160 -28.93 5.66 1.02
N SER A 161 -27.65 5.28 0.98
CA SER A 161 -26.92 4.79 2.15
C SER A 161 -26.69 5.88 3.22
N PHE A 162 -26.39 7.11 2.81
CA PHE A 162 -26.30 8.26 3.73
C PHE A 162 -27.65 8.62 4.35
N PHE A 163 -28.71 8.65 3.54
CA PHE A 163 -30.06 8.92 4.04
C PHE A 163 -30.51 7.85 5.03
N SER A 164 -30.30 6.57 4.71
CA SER A 164 -30.72 5.46 5.57
C SER A 164 -30.00 5.43 6.92
N LYS A 165 -28.70 5.78 6.97
CA LYS A 165 -27.91 5.71 8.20
C LYS A 165 -27.92 6.98 9.04
N TYR A 166 -28.00 8.16 8.40
CA TYR A 166 -27.87 9.45 9.07
C TYR A 166 -28.99 10.45 8.76
N GLY A 167 -29.97 10.12 7.91
CA GLY A 167 -31.05 11.01 7.51
C GLY A 167 -30.64 12.12 6.54
N LEU A 168 -29.42 12.07 6.00
CA LEU A 168 -28.86 13.11 5.12
C LEU A 168 -29.18 12.82 3.65
N GLN A 169 -30.02 13.67 3.03
CA GLN A 169 -30.40 13.54 1.62
C GLN A 169 -29.34 14.12 0.67
N GLY A 170 -29.14 13.46 -0.47
CA GLY A 170 -28.29 13.97 -1.56
C GLY A 170 -26.78 13.88 -1.33
N VAL A 171 -26.32 13.42 -0.16
CA VAL A 171 -24.89 13.30 0.18
C VAL A 171 -24.25 12.15 -0.60
N VAL A 172 -23.13 12.42 -1.26
CA VAL A 172 -22.36 11.45 -2.08
C VAL A 172 -20.96 11.17 -1.53
N GLY A 173 -20.65 11.72 -0.36
CA GLY A 173 -19.36 11.58 0.31
C GLY A 173 -19.17 12.69 1.34
N VAL A 174 -18.30 12.44 2.31
CA VAL A 174 -17.87 13.42 3.31
C VAL A 174 -16.40 13.72 3.09
N ILE A 175 -16.04 14.99 3.05
CA ILE A 175 -14.70 15.48 2.80
C ILE A 175 -14.04 15.96 4.09
N ASP A 176 -12.77 15.62 4.29
CA ASP A 176 -11.93 16.18 5.33
C ASP A 176 -10.48 16.31 4.86
N CYS A 177 -9.71 17.19 5.50
CA CYS A 177 -8.31 17.46 5.17
C CYS A 177 -7.41 17.27 6.38
N THR A 178 -6.25 16.66 6.18
CA THR A 178 -5.23 16.47 7.21
C THR A 178 -3.86 16.93 6.72
N HIS A 179 -3.09 17.55 7.62
CA HIS A 179 -1.72 17.96 7.34
C HIS A 179 -0.76 16.82 7.69
N ILE A 180 -0.24 16.15 6.66
CA ILE A 180 0.79 15.12 6.80
C ILE A 180 2.14 15.82 6.90
N ALA A 181 2.81 15.69 8.06
CA ALA A 181 4.12 16.29 8.29
C ALA A 181 5.16 15.70 7.33
N ILE A 182 6.04 16.54 6.80
CA ILE A 182 7.13 16.13 5.90
C ILE A 182 8.46 16.69 6.38
N THR A 183 9.55 16.07 5.93
CA THR A 183 10.85 16.74 5.91
C THR A 183 10.76 17.89 4.89
N PRO A 184 11.18 19.11 5.25
CA PRO A 184 11.13 20.24 4.33
C PRO A 184 11.91 19.95 3.03
N PRO A 185 11.43 20.45 1.88
CA PRO A 185 12.25 20.55 0.68
C PRO A 185 13.53 21.34 0.93
N LYS A 186 14.51 21.22 0.01
CA LYS A 186 15.73 22.04 0.10
C LYS A 186 15.35 23.51 -0.07
N LYS A 187 16.00 24.40 0.69
CA LYS A 187 15.69 25.84 0.69
C LYS A 187 15.75 26.51 -0.69
N ASN A 188 16.63 26.02 -1.57
CA ASN A 188 16.86 26.56 -2.90
C ASN A 188 16.25 25.69 -4.01
N ASP A 189 15.24 24.87 -3.68
CA ASP A 189 14.51 24.11 -4.69
C ASP A 189 13.51 25.04 -5.41
N GLU A 190 13.74 25.28 -6.70
CA GLU A 190 12.92 26.18 -7.51
C GLU A 190 11.52 25.60 -7.79
N LEU A 191 11.41 24.27 -7.90
CA LEU A 191 10.14 23.59 -8.20
C LEU A 191 9.31 23.38 -6.94
N TYR A 192 9.97 23.15 -5.80
CA TYR A 192 9.32 22.93 -4.51
C TYR A 192 9.84 23.90 -3.43
N PRO A 193 9.53 25.22 -3.51
CA PRO A 193 10.00 26.19 -2.54
C PRO A 193 9.55 25.84 -1.11
N GLU A 194 10.50 25.69 -0.19
CA GLU A 194 10.24 25.18 1.16
C GLU A 194 9.12 25.93 1.91
N HIS A 195 9.03 27.25 1.76
CA HIS A 195 8.10 28.10 2.50
C HIS A 195 6.63 27.80 2.20
N ILE A 196 6.30 27.29 1.00
CA ILE A 196 4.90 26.98 0.66
C ILE A 196 4.39 25.74 1.41
N TYR A 197 5.28 24.95 2.02
CA TYR A 197 4.91 23.77 2.81
C TYR A 197 4.66 24.08 4.28
N VAL A 198 4.99 25.29 4.76
CA VAL A 198 4.78 25.68 6.16
C VAL A 198 3.29 25.97 6.40
N ASN A 199 2.65 25.15 7.23
CA ASN A 199 1.23 25.32 7.55
C ASN A 199 0.97 26.37 8.64
N ARG A 200 -0.32 26.59 8.96
CA ARG A 200 -0.76 27.52 10.01
C ARG A 200 -0.23 27.19 11.42
N LYS A 201 0.22 25.97 11.66
CA LYS A 201 0.81 25.50 12.93
C LYS A 201 2.35 25.61 12.94
N GLY A 202 2.95 26.15 11.88
CA GLY A 202 4.39 26.43 11.82
C GLY A 202 5.27 25.23 11.48
N TYR A 203 4.73 24.13 10.95
CA TYR A 203 5.51 22.98 10.49
C TYR A 203 5.26 22.65 9.02
N HIS A 204 6.23 21.99 8.38
CA HIS A 204 6.14 21.57 6.97
C HIS A 204 5.19 20.40 6.81
N SER A 205 4.25 20.52 5.88
CA SER A 205 3.30 19.46 5.63
C SER A 205 2.79 19.45 4.20
N ILE A 206 2.17 18.34 3.82
CA ILE A 206 1.30 18.21 2.65
C ILE A 206 -0.13 18.24 3.17
N ASN A 207 -0.97 19.10 2.59
CA ASN A 207 -2.39 19.10 2.85
C ASN A 207 -3.03 17.95 2.05
N THR A 208 -3.50 16.93 2.76
CA THR A 208 -4.08 15.72 2.18
C THR A 208 -5.58 15.72 2.39
N GLN A 209 -6.34 15.74 1.31
CA GLN A 209 -7.79 15.63 1.30
C GLN A 209 -8.21 14.16 1.15
N LEU A 210 -9.23 13.75 1.91
CA LEU A 210 -9.91 12.48 1.75
C LEU A 210 -11.40 12.71 1.57
N ILE A 211 -12.03 11.89 0.73
CA ILE A 211 -13.48 11.74 0.67
C ILE A 211 -13.82 10.33 1.10
N CYS A 212 -14.76 10.18 2.03
CA CYS A 212 -15.23 8.88 2.50
C CYS A 212 -16.75 8.71 2.35
N ASP A 213 -17.19 7.45 2.24
CA ASP A 213 -18.60 7.10 2.29
C ASP A 213 -19.09 6.79 3.73
N VAL A 214 -20.35 6.42 3.84
CA VAL A 214 -21.03 6.10 5.11
C VAL A 214 -20.43 4.88 5.85
N ASN A 215 -19.67 4.05 5.14
CA ASN A 215 -18.99 2.85 5.64
C ASN A 215 -17.50 3.09 5.87
N LEU A 216 -17.06 4.35 5.84
CA LEU A 216 -15.68 4.78 6.00
C LEU A 216 -14.76 4.26 4.88
N ARG A 217 -15.32 3.89 3.72
CA ARG A 217 -14.51 3.57 2.53
C ARG A 217 -14.01 4.88 1.92
N ILE A 218 -12.73 4.93 1.60
CA ILE A 218 -12.12 6.08 0.92
C ILE A 218 -12.57 6.06 -0.54
N LEU A 219 -13.28 7.10 -0.96
CA LEU A 219 -13.74 7.31 -2.33
C LEU A 219 -12.73 8.10 -3.15
N ASN A 220 -11.98 9.00 -2.50
CA ASN A 220 -10.97 9.81 -3.15
C ASN A 220 -9.89 10.25 -2.16
N VAL A 221 -8.66 10.41 -2.65
CA VAL A 221 -7.53 10.99 -1.93
C VAL A 221 -6.79 11.96 -2.83
N SER A 222 -6.39 13.10 -2.28
CA SER A 222 -5.53 14.07 -2.95
C SER A 222 -4.46 14.57 -1.99
N ALA A 223 -3.19 14.30 -2.30
CA ALA A 223 -2.01 14.74 -1.54
C ALA A 223 -1.13 15.68 -2.38
N ARG A 224 -1.75 16.51 -3.24
CA ARG A 224 -1.05 17.35 -4.23
C ARG A 224 -0.71 18.75 -3.73
N TRP A 225 -1.27 19.14 -2.58
CA TRP A 225 -1.23 20.52 -2.12
C TRP A 225 -0.23 20.68 -0.99
N PRO A 226 0.65 21.68 -1.05
CA PRO A 226 1.54 21.96 0.07
C PRO A 226 0.72 22.49 1.25
N GLY A 227 1.29 22.39 2.45
CA GLY A 227 0.60 22.70 3.70
C GLY A 227 0.40 24.20 3.96
N GLY A 228 1.12 25.06 3.25
CA GLY A 228 0.94 26.50 3.32
C GLY A 228 -0.35 26.94 2.66
N GLN A 229 -0.78 28.15 2.99
CA GLN A 229 -1.95 28.73 2.34
C GLN A 229 -1.59 29.04 0.89
N VAL A 230 -2.25 28.37 -0.05
CA VAL A 230 -2.31 28.86 -1.42
C VAL A 230 -3.17 30.12 -1.37
N VAL A 231 -2.52 31.28 -1.32
CA VAL A 231 -3.19 32.55 -1.63
C VAL A 231 -3.41 32.49 -3.13
N HIS A 232 -4.58 32.03 -3.58
CA HIS A 232 -5.00 32.30 -4.94
C HIS A 232 -5.21 33.82 -5.03
N PRO A 233 -4.47 34.56 -5.87
CA PRO A 233 -4.80 35.94 -6.17
C PRO A 233 -6.14 36.07 -6.90
#